data_AF-A0A6P6FAC2-F1
#
_entry.id   AF-A0A6P6FAC2-F1
#
_cell.length_a   1.000
_cell.length_b   1.000
_cell.length_c   1.000
_cell.angle_alpha   90.00
_cell.angle_beta   90.00
_cell.angle_gamma   90.00
#
_symmetry.space_group_name_H-M   'P 1'
#
loop_
_entity.id
_entity.type
_entity.pdbx_description
1 polymer ?
#
loop_
_entity_poly.entity_id
_entity_poly.type
_entity_poly.pdbx_seq_one_letter_code
_entity_poly.pdbx_strand_id
1 'polypeptide(L)'
;MYFLRTLILIIAVFTLSFAFKLNGKYIGVYDMKDVLNYSRQQSPKDPAINSFPTEPVPPLIPICVKKGYFRDPFNCKKVYYCTDSKAVPTAFYCEDDLVFNIYTNYCDYPQNVIC
;
A
#
# COMPACT_ATOMS: atom_id res chain seq x y z
N MET A 1 -44.98 -12.17 -19.21
CA MET A 1 -44.60 -11.45 -17.96
C MET A 1 -43.44 -12.12 -17.19
N TYR A 2 -43.31 -13.45 -17.16
CA TYR A 2 -42.18 -14.13 -16.50
C TYR A 2 -40.83 -13.91 -17.19
N PHE A 3 -40.80 -14.00 -18.52
CA PHE A 3 -39.57 -13.88 -19.32
C PHE A 3 -38.90 -12.49 -19.18
N LEU A 4 -39.72 -11.44 -19.03
CA LEU A 4 -39.24 -10.08 -18.83
C LEU A 4 -38.66 -9.90 -17.41
N ARG A 5 -39.25 -10.56 -16.41
CA ARG A 5 -38.74 -10.55 -15.03
C ARG A 5 -37.42 -11.31 -14.90
N THR A 6 -37.30 -12.47 -15.55
CA THR A 6 -36.05 -13.24 -15.54
C THR A 6 -34.93 -12.50 -16.28
N LEU A 7 -35.24 -11.85 -17.41
CA LEU A 7 -34.27 -11.05 -18.15
C LEU A 7 -33.76 -9.84 -17.33
N ILE A 8 -34.66 -9.14 -16.61
CA ILE A 8 -34.29 -8.01 -15.74
C ILE A 8 -33.38 -8.47 -14.59
N LEU A 9 -33.67 -9.62 -13.97
CA LEU A 9 -32.84 -10.16 -12.89
C LEU A 9 -31.45 -10.57 -13.39
N ILE A 10 -31.36 -11.18 -14.57
CA ILE A 10 -30.08 -11.55 -15.18
C ILE A 10 -29.26 -10.30 -15.47
N ILE A 11 -29.86 -9.27 -16.08
CA ILE A 11 -29.18 -8.01 -16.37
C ILE A 11 -28.70 -7.34 -15.07
N ALA A 12 -29.51 -7.34 -14.02
CA ALA A 12 -29.13 -6.78 -12.71
C ALA A 12 -27.96 -7.55 -12.06
N VAL A 13 -27.93 -8.88 -12.15
CA VAL A 13 -26.82 -9.71 -11.63
C VAL A 13 -25.53 -9.48 -12.43
N PHE A 14 -25.64 -9.34 -13.75
CA PHE A 14 -24.49 -9.00 -14.60
C PHE A 14 -23.98 -7.59 -14.29
N THR A 15 -24.84 -6.57 -14.18
CA THR A 15 -24.40 -5.20 -13.85
C THR A 15 -23.81 -5.09 -12.45
N LEU A 16 -24.33 -5.84 -11.46
CA LEU A 16 -23.72 -5.96 -10.13
C LEU A 16 -22.31 -6.55 -10.23
N SER A 17 -22.15 -7.67 -10.94
CA SER A 17 -20.84 -8.34 -11.10
C SER A 17 -19.80 -7.45 -11.79
N PHE A 18 -20.20 -6.65 -12.79
CA PHE A 18 -19.30 -5.72 -13.48
C PHE A 18 -18.96 -4.48 -12.65
N ALA A 19 -19.87 -3.99 -11.81
CA ALA A 19 -19.64 -2.82 -10.96
C ALA A 19 -18.77 -3.11 -9.71
N PHE A 20 -18.68 -4.37 -9.27
CA PHE A 20 -17.85 -4.76 -8.10
C PHE A 20 -16.35 -4.82 -8.38
N LYS A 21 -15.89 -4.63 -9.64
CA LYS A 21 -14.47 -4.56 -9.97
C LYS A 21 -13.92 -3.14 -9.70
N LEU A 22 -14.05 -2.67 -8.47
CA LEU A 22 -13.48 -1.40 -8.03
C LEU A 22 -11.98 -1.58 -7.79
N ASN A 23 -11.18 -1.20 -8.79
CA ASN A 23 -9.80 -0.69 -8.65
C ASN A 23 -8.83 -1.53 -7.80
N GLY A 24 -8.39 -2.67 -8.32
CA GLY A 24 -7.15 -3.31 -7.88
C GLY A 24 -5.95 -2.51 -8.37
N LYS A 25 -5.46 -1.55 -7.57
CA LYS A 25 -4.21 -0.80 -7.84
C LYS A 25 -3.35 -0.61 -6.59
N TYR A 26 -3.75 -1.21 -5.47
CA TYR A 26 -3.08 -1.04 -4.19
C TYR A 26 -3.15 -2.36 -3.40
N ILE A 27 -1.99 -2.97 -3.19
CA ILE A 27 -1.85 -4.00 -2.15
C ILE A 27 -1.58 -3.25 -0.85
N GLY A 28 -2.59 -3.20 0.03
CA GLY A 28 -2.40 -2.69 1.38
C GLY A 28 -1.36 -3.54 2.10
N VAL A 29 -0.34 -2.91 2.69
CA VAL A 29 0.46 -3.59 3.70
C VAL A 29 -0.47 -3.76 4.88
N TYR A 30 -0.75 -5.01 5.21
CA TYR A 30 -1.56 -5.40 6.36
C TYR A 30 -1.09 -4.65 7.61
N ASP A 31 -2.11 -4.21 8.35
CA ASP A 31 -2.16 -3.42 9.59
C ASP A 31 -0.87 -3.36 10.43
N MET A 32 -0.58 -2.19 11.03
CA MET A 32 0.56 -2.00 11.96
C MET A 32 0.46 -2.89 13.21
N LYS A 33 -0.67 -3.55 13.46
CA LYS A 33 -0.77 -4.67 14.41
C LYS A 33 0.25 -5.77 14.11
N ASP A 34 0.60 -5.97 12.84
CA ASP A 34 1.65 -6.89 12.43
C ASP A 34 3.06 -6.38 12.74
N VAL A 35 3.29 -5.08 13.02
CA VAL A 35 4.61 -4.60 13.52
C VAL A 35 4.78 -4.96 15.00
N LEU A 36 3.71 -4.87 15.79
CA LEU A 36 3.68 -5.36 17.17
C LEU A 36 3.81 -6.90 17.23
N ASN A 37 3.31 -7.59 16.21
CA ASN A 37 3.45 -9.05 16.05
C ASN A 37 4.83 -9.45 15.48
N TYR A 38 5.39 -8.68 14.54
CA TYR A 38 6.72 -8.85 13.95
C TYR A 38 7.82 -8.64 14.99
N SER A 39 7.58 -7.81 16.01
CA SER A 39 8.45 -7.71 17.19
C SER A 39 8.61 -9.03 17.97
N ARG A 40 7.78 -10.05 17.65
CA ARG A 40 7.87 -11.43 18.20
C ARG A 40 8.39 -12.45 17.19
N GLN A 41 8.61 -12.08 15.93
CA GLN A 41 9.19 -12.95 14.91
C GLN A 41 10.64 -12.54 14.64
N GLN A 42 11.57 -13.42 15.01
CA GLN A 42 13.01 -13.22 14.86
C GLN A 42 13.39 -12.82 13.42
N SER A 43 14.33 -11.89 13.30
CA SER A 43 14.89 -11.41 12.03
C SER A 43 15.34 -12.56 11.11
N PRO A 44 15.10 -12.45 9.78
CA PRO A 44 15.74 -13.32 8.80
C PRO A 44 17.26 -13.26 8.97
N LYS A 45 17.88 -14.41 9.23
CA LYS A 45 19.32 -14.59 9.10
C LYS A 45 19.62 -14.65 7.61
N ASP A 46 20.25 -13.60 7.07
CA ASP A 46 21.54 -13.77 6.40
C ASP A 46 22.19 -12.43 5.99
N PRO A 47 23.53 -12.43 5.85
CA PRO A 47 24.36 -11.26 6.13
C PRO A 47 24.94 -10.64 4.85
N ALA A 48 24.78 -9.34 4.69
CA ALA A 48 25.67 -8.57 3.82
C ALA A 48 25.78 -7.11 4.29
N ILE A 49 26.87 -6.86 5.02
CA ILE A 49 27.73 -5.66 4.95
C ILE A 49 27.06 -4.31 4.61
N ASN A 50 26.62 -3.62 5.66
CA ASN A 50 27.14 -2.32 6.09
C ASN A 50 26.73 -2.15 7.56
N SER A 51 27.73 -2.08 8.46
CA SER A 51 27.63 -1.90 9.92
C SER A 51 26.21 -1.71 10.46
N PHE A 52 25.54 -2.83 10.79
CA PHE A 52 24.34 -2.78 11.61
C PHE A 52 24.71 -2.16 12.96
N PRO A 53 23.98 -1.14 13.45
CA PRO A 53 24.11 -0.67 14.82
C PRO A 53 24.05 -1.87 15.77
N THR A 54 25.09 -2.07 16.58
CA THR A 54 25.20 -3.19 17.53
C THR A 54 24.20 -3.06 18.68
N GLU A 55 23.62 -1.87 18.83
CA GLU A 55 22.53 -1.61 19.76
C GLU A 55 21.17 -1.84 19.06
N PRO A 56 20.23 -2.58 19.68
CA PRO A 56 18.88 -2.69 19.16
C PRO A 56 18.23 -1.31 19.25
N VAL A 57 18.36 -0.53 18.17
CA VAL A 57 17.63 0.72 18.02
C VAL A 57 16.15 0.33 18.14
N PRO A 58 15.40 0.90 19.10
CA PRO A 58 13.96 0.70 19.18
C PRO A 58 13.38 0.89 17.78
N PRO A 59 12.46 0.02 17.30
CA PRO A 59 11.91 0.18 15.96
C PRO A 59 11.33 1.59 15.83
N LEU A 60 12.00 2.42 15.03
CA LEU A 60 11.61 3.80 14.84
C LEU A 60 10.31 3.79 14.05
N ILE A 61 9.21 4.09 14.73
CA ILE A 61 7.92 4.27 14.09
C ILE A 61 7.97 5.61 13.35
N PRO A 62 7.78 5.63 12.02
CA PRO A 62 7.72 6.88 11.28
C PRO A 62 6.53 7.72 11.78
N ILE A 63 6.75 9.01 11.98
CA ILE A 63 5.69 9.95 12.37
C ILE A 63 5.45 10.92 11.22
N CYS A 64 4.19 11.08 10.82
CA CYS A 64 3.79 11.96 9.75
C CYS A 64 4.08 13.44 10.08
N VAL A 65 4.70 14.16 9.16
CA VAL A 65 4.92 15.61 9.30
C VAL A 65 3.64 16.38 8.96
N LYS A 66 2.88 15.91 7.96
CA LYS A 66 1.61 16.49 7.52
C LYS A 66 0.74 15.41 6.88
N LYS A 67 -0.53 15.74 6.66
CA LYS A 67 -1.46 14.92 5.87
C LYS A 67 -1.00 14.80 4.42
N GLY A 68 -1.13 13.61 3.84
CA GLY A 68 -0.86 13.37 2.42
C GLY A 68 -0.17 12.04 2.13
N TYR A 69 0.28 11.91 0.88
CA TYR A 69 1.03 10.77 0.37
C TYR A 69 2.52 11.09 0.33
N PHE A 70 3.35 10.16 0.78
CA PHE A 70 4.81 10.31 0.81
C PHE A 70 5.46 9.05 0.29
N ARG A 71 6.39 9.20 -0.64
CA ARG A 71 7.18 8.08 -1.14
C ARG A 71 8.24 7.68 -0.12
N ASP A 72 8.51 6.38 0.00
CA ASP A 72 9.68 5.92 0.74
C ASP A 72 10.98 6.36 0.03
N PRO A 73 11.97 6.90 0.76
CA PRO A 73 13.21 7.40 0.16
C PRO A 73 14.12 6.30 -0.43
N PHE A 74 13.92 5.03 -0.03
CA PHE A 74 14.75 3.91 -0.46
C PHE A 74 13.98 2.88 -1.30
N ASN A 75 12.65 3.00 -1.38
CA ASN A 75 11.81 2.09 -2.16
C ASN A 75 10.73 2.86 -2.93
N CYS A 76 10.94 3.02 -4.24
CA CYS A 76 10.05 3.74 -5.15
C CYS A 76 8.62 3.17 -5.23
N LYS A 77 8.45 1.88 -4.91
CA LYS A 77 7.14 1.22 -4.92
C LYS A 77 6.39 1.41 -3.61
N LYS A 78 7.10 1.76 -2.53
CA LYS A 78 6.53 1.92 -1.20
C LYS A 78 6.07 3.35 -0.96
N VAL A 79 4.89 3.47 -0.38
CA VAL A 79 4.24 4.75 -0.14
C VAL A 79 3.63 4.75 1.25
N TYR A 80 3.66 5.91 1.88
CA TYR A 80 3.04 6.20 3.16
C TYR A 80 1.87 7.15 2.96
N TYR A 81 0.73 6.82 3.54
CA TYR A 81 -0.42 7.71 3.62
C TYR A 81 -0.61 8.16 5.06
N CYS A 82 -0.60 9.47 5.24
CA CYS A 82 -0.79 10.14 6.52
C CYS A 82 -2.16 10.80 6.56
N THR A 83 -2.95 10.45 7.57
CA THR A 83 -4.28 11.04 7.81
C THR A 83 -4.19 12.46 8.40
N ASP A 84 -3.15 12.72 9.20
CA ASP A 84 -2.84 14.03 9.81
C ASP A 84 -1.33 14.16 10.11
N SER A 85 -0.90 15.35 10.52
CA SER A 85 0.36 15.57 11.23
C SER A 85 0.39 14.73 12.52
N LYS A 86 1.57 14.24 12.89
CA LYS A 86 1.82 13.35 14.04
C LYS A 86 1.13 11.97 13.99
N ALA A 87 0.37 11.68 12.94
CA ALA A 87 -0.20 10.35 12.74
C ALA A 87 0.91 9.31 12.46
N VAL A 88 0.61 8.06 12.73
CA VAL A 88 1.38 6.94 12.20
C VAL A 88 0.93 6.69 10.75
N PRO A 89 1.84 6.61 9.77
CA PRO A 89 1.45 6.40 8.40
C PRO A 89 0.99 4.97 8.14
N THR A 90 0.01 4.81 7.25
CA THR A 90 -0.31 3.53 6.63
C THR A 90 0.60 3.32 5.42
N ALA A 91 1.29 2.18 5.35
CA ALA A 91 2.14 1.83 4.21
C ALA A 91 1.40 0.99 3.17
N PHE A 92 1.74 1.18 1.90
CA PHE A 92 1.24 0.38 0.78
C PHE A 92 2.34 0.26 -0.29
N TYR A 93 2.18 -0.74 -1.16
CA TYR A 93 3.01 -0.91 -2.33
C TYR A 93 2.20 -0.69 -3.60
N CYS A 94 2.83 -0.06 -4.59
CA CYS A 94 2.35 -0.08 -5.96
C CYS A 94 2.37 -1.51 -6.51
N GLU A 95 1.28 -1.88 -7.19
CA GLU A 95 1.14 -3.18 -7.86
C GLU A 95 2.05 -3.30 -9.09
N ASP A 96 2.25 -4.53 -9.55
CA ASP A 96 3.07 -4.88 -10.72
C ASP A 96 4.45 -4.21 -10.70
N ASP A 97 4.90 -3.64 -11.82
CA ASP A 97 6.17 -2.91 -11.95
C ASP A 97 6.00 -1.38 -11.82
N LEU A 98 4.89 -0.94 -11.22
CA LEU A 98 4.60 0.48 -11.04
C LEU A 98 5.35 1.07 -9.84
N VAL A 99 5.61 2.38 -9.90
CA VAL A 99 6.26 3.16 -8.85
C VAL A 99 5.45 4.41 -8.52
N PHE A 100 5.60 4.94 -7.32
CA PHE A 100 4.78 6.07 -6.87
C PHE A 100 5.26 7.40 -7.44
N ASN A 101 4.37 8.07 -8.17
CA ASN A 101 4.59 9.39 -8.73
C ASN A 101 4.15 10.46 -7.72
N ILE A 102 5.12 11.20 -7.17
CA ILE A 102 4.88 12.26 -6.18
C ILE A 102 4.13 13.48 -6.76
N TYR A 103 4.13 13.66 -8.07
CA TYR A 103 3.45 14.78 -8.72
C TYR A 103 1.96 14.51 -8.93
N THR A 104 1.59 13.25 -9.19
CA THR A 104 0.20 12.85 -9.41
C THR A 104 -0.44 12.22 -8.17
N ASN A 105 0.36 11.78 -7.20
CA ASN A 105 -0.05 10.95 -6.05
C ASN A 105 -0.65 9.59 -6.44
N TYR A 106 -0.20 9.01 -7.56
CA TYR A 106 -0.63 7.70 -8.02
C TYR A 106 0.58 6.83 -8.42
N CYS A 107 0.39 5.51 -8.39
CA CYS A 107 1.34 4.59 -9.00
C CYS A 107 1.31 4.76 -10.53
N ASP A 108 2.48 4.89 -11.12
CA ASP A 108 2.70 5.18 -12.53
C ASP A 108 3.86 4.32 -13.05
N TYR A 109 4.05 4.30 -14.36
CA TYR A 109 5.15 3.58 -14.95
C TYR A 109 6.50 4.25 -14.60
N PRO A 110 7.58 3.47 -14.41
CA PRO A 110 8.89 3.99 -14.01
C PRO A 110 9.43 5.12 -14.89
N GLN A 111 9.16 5.10 -16.20
CA GLN A 111 9.60 6.16 -17.11
C GLN A 111 8.95 7.53 -16.86
N ASN A 112 7.83 7.57 -16.12
CA ASN A 112 7.09 8.79 -15.81
C ASN A 112 7.44 9.35 -14.42
N VAL A 113 8.34 8.68 -13.67
CA VAL A 113 8.59 8.97 -12.25
C VAL A 113 10.08 9.17 -12.01
N ILE A 114 10.43 10.27 -11.37
CA ILE A 114 11.80 10.49 -10.88
C ILE A 114 11.92 9.82 -9.52
N CYS A 115 12.39 8.57 -9.54
CA CYS A 115 12.98 7.91 -8.40
C CYS A 115 14.50 7.86 -8.57
#